data_AF-A0A956FCE3-F1
#
_entry.id   AF-A0A956FCE3-F1
#
_cell.length_a   1.000
_cell.length_b   1.000
_cell.length_c   1.000
_cell.angle_alpha   90.00
_cell.angle_beta   90.00
_cell.angle_gamma   90.00
#
_symmetry.space_group_name_H-M   'P 1'
#
loop_
_entity.id
_entity.type
_entity.pdbx_description
1 polymer ?
#
loop_
_entity_poly.entity_id
_entity_poly.type
_entity_poly.pdbx_seq_one_letter_code
_entity_poly.pdbx_strand_id
1 'polypeptide(L)'
;MSAGRGGPLRSSVAVIDLGLRSARVRLVHDREHHELVIEAVRRARRSVWISTANLKDLRVPGRAARRYVPMLDVLDGLARDGVELRLLHAGPPSRAFRASFDARPRLYEGGLRLRQCARVHLKVVVIDGALLYLGSANWTGAGLGAKGEDRRNFELGLLTDDDAMLDEVQARFDALWRGTECARCRLRSECEAPLDLDQRPAAKGPVVRMRLAPRSRGRLGS
;
A
#
# COMPACT_ATOMS: atom_id res chain seq x y z
N MET A 1 64.23 -0.87 27.19
CA MET A 1 63.70 -1.61 26.02
C MET A 1 62.17 -1.48 26.11
N SER A 2 61.59 -0.42 25.55
CA SER A 2 61.04 -0.28 24.18
C SER A 2 59.78 -1.12 23.91
N ALA A 3 58.72 -0.40 23.53
CA ALA A 3 57.52 -0.76 22.76
C ALA A 3 56.53 -1.79 23.38
N GLY A 4 55.21 -1.68 23.20
CA GLY A 4 54.50 -1.01 22.13
C GLY A 4 53.20 -0.32 22.58
N ARG A 5 52.99 0.85 21.98
CA ARG A 5 51.73 1.59 21.98
C ARG A 5 50.74 0.87 21.06
N GLY A 6 49.76 0.18 21.63
CA GLY A 6 48.55 -0.22 20.90
C GLY A 6 47.66 1.00 20.71
N GLY A 7 47.94 1.79 19.67
CA GLY A 7 47.04 2.87 19.26
C GLY A 7 45.72 2.28 18.72
N PRO A 8 44.55 2.87 19.03
CA PRO A 8 43.30 2.38 18.49
C PRO A 8 43.30 2.59 16.97
N LEU A 9 43.08 1.50 16.24
CA LEU A 9 42.75 1.51 14.81
C LEU A 9 41.43 2.29 14.63
N ARG A 10 41.52 3.61 14.51
CA ARG A 10 40.44 4.42 13.96
C ARG A 10 40.38 4.10 12.47
N SER A 11 39.52 3.14 12.13
CA SER A 11 39.01 2.97 10.77
C SER A 11 38.33 4.29 10.39
N SER A 12 39.05 5.16 9.69
CA SER A 12 38.50 6.34 9.07
C SER A 12 37.74 5.89 7.83
N VAL A 13 36.52 5.39 8.01
CA VAL A 13 35.55 5.40 6.92
C VAL A 13 35.35 6.87 6.58
N ALA A 14 35.71 7.27 5.36
CA ALA A 14 35.41 8.60 4.87
C ALA A 14 33.92 8.85 5.09
N VAL A 15 33.58 9.87 5.87
CA VAL A 15 32.19 10.24 6.12
C VAL A 15 31.68 10.82 4.81
N ILE A 16 30.99 9.98 4.02
CA ILE A 16 30.22 10.45 2.87
C ILE A 16 29.06 11.24 3.48
N ASP A 17 29.00 12.54 3.20
CA ASP A 17 27.79 13.32 3.47
C ASP A 17 26.70 12.82 2.52
N LEU A 18 25.83 11.97 3.06
CA LEU A 18 24.70 11.39 2.34
C LEU A 18 23.47 12.32 2.35
N GLY A 19 23.58 13.55 2.90
CA GLY A 19 22.45 14.45 3.05
C GLY A 19 21.37 13.89 3.98
N LEU A 20 21.78 13.12 5.00
CA LEU A 20 20.83 12.46 5.91
C LEU A 20 20.07 13.48 6.75
N ARG A 21 18.80 13.18 6.99
CA ARG A 21 17.94 13.90 7.92
C ARG A 21 17.41 12.96 8.98
N SER A 22 17.02 13.51 10.12
CA SER A 22 16.28 12.74 11.13
C SER A 22 14.85 12.45 10.65
N ALA A 23 14.34 11.28 11.02
CA ALA A 23 12.97 10.87 10.79
C ALA A 23 12.53 9.90 11.89
N ARG A 24 11.24 9.92 12.23
CA ARG A 24 10.65 8.91 13.14
C ARG A 24 10.34 7.67 12.34
N VAL A 25 11.02 6.57 12.64
CA VAL A 25 10.82 5.29 11.96
C VAL A 25 10.68 4.17 12.97
N ARG A 26 9.87 3.17 12.63
CA ARG A 26 9.82 1.88 13.30
C ARG A 26 10.16 0.79 12.30
N LEU A 27 11.11 -0.08 12.65
CA LEU A 27 11.35 -1.29 11.88
C LEU A 27 10.18 -2.27 12.05
N VAL A 28 9.88 -3.00 10.98
CA VAL A 28 8.82 -4.00 10.92
C VAL A 28 9.41 -5.28 10.37
N HIS A 29 9.36 -6.34 11.17
CA HIS A 29 9.96 -7.63 10.83
C HIS A 29 8.87 -8.69 10.68
N ASP A 30 8.93 -9.47 9.60
CA ASP A 30 8.14 -10.71 9.43
C ASP A 30 6.65 -10.57 9.82
N ARG A 31 6.24 -11.18 10.94
CA ARG A 31 4.85 -11.19 11.43
C ARG A 31 4.33 -9.79 11.78
N GLU A 32 5.19 -8.85 12.15
CA GLU A 32 4.77 -7.48 12.45
C GLU A 32 4.15 -6.78 11.23
N HIS A 33 4.47 -7.22 10.01
CA HIS A 33 3.79 -6.73 8.80
C HIS A 33 2.28 -6.98 8.87
N HIS A 34 1.88 -8.14 9.39
CA HIS A 34 0.48 -8.45 9.60
C HIS A 34 -0.12 -7.55 10.70
N GLU A 35 0.56 -7.46 11.84
CA GLU A 35 0.02 -6.84 13.04
C GLU A 35 -0.02 -5.31 12.97
N LEU A 36 0.85 -4.70 12.16
CA LEU A 36 0.98 -3.26 12.05
C LEU A 36 0.43 -2.74 10.72
N VAL A 37 0.89 -3.30 9.59
CA VAL A 37 0.55 -2.77 8.25
C VAL A 37 -0.88 -3.12 7.87
N ILE A 38 -1.27 -4.40 7.98
CA ILE A 38 -2.65 -4.83 7.64
C ILE A 38 -3.66 -4.20 8.59
N GLU A 39 -3.32 -4.12 9.88
CA GLU A 39 -4.17 -3.50 10.89
C GLU A 39 -4.32 -1.99 10.70
N ALA A 40 -3.28 -1.30 10.22
CA ALA A 40 -3.39 0.10 9.81
C ALA A 40 -4.30 0.25 8.59
N VAL A 41 -4.16 -0.61 7.57
CA VAL A 41 -5.03 -0.60 6.37
C VAL A 41 -6.51 -0.78 6.75
N ARG A 42 -6.83 -1.71 7.67
CA ARG A 42 -8.21 -1.91 8.14
C ARG A 42 -8.86 -0.68 8.77
N ARG A 43 -8.03 0.23 9.30
CA ARG A 43 -8.47 1.44 10.02
C ARG A 43 -8.48 2.67 9.12
N ALA A 44 -8.06 2.54 7.85
CA ALA A 44 -8.03 3.64 6.89
C ALA A 44 -9.39 4.29 6.73
N ARG A 45 -9.41 5.61 6.54
CA ARG A 45 -10.63 6.42 6.46
C ARG A 45 -10.74 7.27 5.20
N ARG A 46 -9.64 7.45 4.47
CA ARG A 46 -9.53 8.36 3.33
C ARG A 46 -8.97 7.65 2.12
N SER A 47 -7.82 7.00 2.24
CA SER A 47 -7.15 6.36 1.12
C SER A 47 -6.22 5.22 1.53
N VAL A 48 -6.03 4.26 0.63
CA VAL A 48 -5.00 3.24 0.72
C VAL A 48 -4.38 3.06 -0.66
N TRP A 49 -3.09 3.38 -0.77
CA TRP A 49 -2.31 3.20 -1.99
C TRP A 49 -1.28 2.10 -1.79
N ILE A 50 -1.40 1.03 -2.56
CA ILE A 50 -0.54 -0.16 -2.46
C ILE A 50 0.27 -0.26 -3.73
N SER A 51 1.57 -0.48 -3.58
CA SER A 51 2.41 -0.99 -4.66
C SER A 51 3.04 -2.30 -4.23
N THR A 52 3.12 -3.26 -5.14
CA THR A 52 3.77 -4.54 -4.91
C THR A 52 4.31 -5.11 -6.21
N ALA A 53 5.32 -5.97 -6.18
CA ALA A 53 5.70 -6.70 -7.40
C ALA A 53 4.74 -7.87 -7.62
N ASN A 54 4.61 -8.71 -6.60
CA ASN A 54 3.74 -9.88 -6.62
C ASN A 54 2.41 -9.59 -5.90
N LEU A 55 1.30 -9.86 -6.57
CA LEU A 55 -0.04 -9.74 -6.00
C LEU A 55 -0.70 -11.12 -5.90
N LYS A 56 -0.97 -11.56 -4.67
CA LYS A 56 -1.66 -12.83 -4.39
C LYS A 56 -2.81 -12.61 -3.43
N ASP A 57 -3.76 -13.55 -3.42
CA ASP A 57 -4.83 -13.55 -2.42
C ASP A 57 -4.21 -13.68 -1.02
N LEU A 58 -4.49 -12.68 -0.18
CA LEU A 58 -4.07 -12.60 1.21
C LEU A 58 -5.29 -12.90 2.07
N ARG A 59 -5.15 -13.75 3.07
CA ARG A 59 -6.19 -13.98 4.07
C ARG A 59 -5.78 -13.38 5.40
N VAL A 60 -6.73 -12.80 6.09
CA VAL A 60 -6.53 -12.06 7.33
C VAL A 60 -7.58 -12.48 8.37
N PRO A 61 -7.30 -12.40 9.68
CA PRO A 61 -8.28 -12.71 10.71
C PRO A 61 -9.57 -11.90 10.54
N GLY A 62 -10.73 -12.54 10.60
CA GLY A 62 -12.03 -11.88 10.56
C GLY A 62 -12.36 -11.20 11.89
N ARG A 63 -13.43 -10.39 11.90
CA ARG A 63 -13.93 -9.74 13.15
C ARG A 63 -14.38 -10.77 14.19
N ALA A 64 -14.87 -11.93 13.75
CA ALA A 64 -15.06 -13.09 14.62
C ALA A 64 -13.76 -13.88 14.70
N ALA A 65 -13.19 -13.99 15.91
CA ALA A 65 -11.82 -14.45 16.21
C ALA A 65 -11.42 -15.87 15.74
N ARG A 66 -12.24 -16.56 14.94
CA ARG A 66 -11.99 -17.93 14.47
C ARG A 66 -12.07 -18.14 12.96
N ARG A 67 -12.30 -17.10 12.15
CA ARG A 67 -12.41 -17.25 10.68
C ARG A 67 -11.47 -16.31 9.96
N TYR A 68 -10.63 -16.84 9.07
CA TYR A 68 -9.84 -16.05 8.13
C TYR A 68 -10.67 -15.65 6.92
N VAL A 69 -10.71 -14.36 6.61
CA VAL A 69 -11.40 -13.78 5.45
C VAL A 69 -10.38 -13.29 4.42
N PRO A 70 -10.70 -13.31 3.11
CA PRO A 70 -9.89 -12.62 2.11
C PRO A 70 -9.70 -11.15 2.47
N MET A 71 -8.49 -10.62 2.28
CA MET A 71 -8.20 -9.19 2.46
C MET A 71 -9.05 -8.34 1.52
N LEU A 72 -9.48 -8.90 0.39
CA LEU A 72 -10.43 -8.26 -0.50
C LEU A 72 -11.80 -7.99 0.16
N ASP A 73 -12.25 -8.76 1.16
CA ASP A 73 -13.45 -8.40 1.94
C ASP A 73 -13.23 -7.14 2.78
N VAL A 74 -12.01 -6.96 3.30
CA VAL A 74 -11.65 -5.76 4.04
C VAL A 74 -11.63 -4.56 3.10
N LEU A 75 -10.99 -4.70 1.94
CA LEU A 75 -10.95 -3.65 0.92
C LEU A 75 -12.35 -3.32 0.38
N ASP A 76 -13.23 -4.31 0.20
CA ASP A 76 -14.63 -4.08 -0.18
C ASP A 76 -15.38 -3.24 0.87
N GLY A 77 -15.15 -3.56 2.15
CA GLY A 77 -15.68 -2.77 3.27
C GLY A 77 -15.18 -1.32 3.26
N LEU A 78 -13.89 -1.10 2.99
CA LEU A 78 -13.30 0.25 2.89
C LEU A 78 -13.85 1.02 1.68
N ALA A 79 -13.97 0.36 0.53
CA ALA A 79 -14.57 0.94 -0.67
C ALA A 79 -16.04 1.32 -0.43
N ARG A 80 -16.80 0.49 0.31
CA ARG A 80 -18.17 0.80 0.74
C ARG A 80 -18.23 2.05 1.62
N ASP A 81 -17.22 2.26 2.47
CA ASP A 81 -17.10 3.42 3.36
C ASP A 81 -16.50 4.65 2.65
N GLY A 82 -16.23 4.58 1.34
CA GLY A 82 -15.76 5.71 0.53
C GLY A 82 -14.25 5.95 0.59
N VAL A 83 -13.47 4.99 1.09
CA VAL A 83 -12.00 5.04 1.07
C VAL A 83 -11.51 4.86 -0.36
N GLU A 84 -10.61 5.74 -0.82
CA GLU A 84 -9.99 5.62 -2.15
C GLU A 84 -8.96 4.48 -2.16
N LEU A 85 -9.13 3.48 -3.02
CA LEU A 85 -8.22 2.34 -3.11
C LEU A 85 -7.49 2.29 -4.46
N ARG A 86 -6.15 2.30 -4.39
CA ARG A 86 -5.26 2.17 -5.55
C ARG A 86 -4.29 1.03 -5.32
N LEU A 87 -4.12 0.16 -6.31
CA LEU A 87 -3.15 -0.92 -6.26
C LEU A 87 -2.37 -1.03 -7.57
N LEU A 88 -1.08 -0.79 -7.47
CA LEU A 88 -0.11 -0.91 -8.55
C LEU A 88 0.66 -2.25 -8.41
N HIS A 89 0.71 -3.05 -9.47
CA HIS A 89 1.40 -4.35 -9.45
C HIS A 89 2.26 -4.60 -10.69
N ALA A 90 3.23 -5.52 -10.59
CA ALA A 90 4.18 -5.77 -11.68
C ALA A 90 3.65 -6.77 -12.72
N GLY A 91 3.29 -7.95 -12.24
CA GLY A 91 2.81 -9.06 -13.06
C GLY A 91 1.35 -9.39 -12.81
N PRO A 92 0.77 -10.31 -13.60
CA PRO A 92 -0.61 -10.74 -13.43
C PRO A 92 -0.88 -11.22 -12.00
N PRO A 93 -1.99 -10.81 -11.35
CA PRO A 93 -2.35 -11.31 -10.04
C PRO A 93 -2.57 -12.84 -10.08
N SER A 94 -2.37 -13.51 -8.94
CA SER A 94 -2.60 -14.95 -8.88
C SER A 94 -4.03 -15.34 -9.27
N ARG A 95 -4.23 -16.56 -9.77
CA ARG A 95 -5.57 -17.06 -10.13
C ARG A 95 -6.57 -16.95 -8.97
N ALA A 96 -6.11 -17.23 -7.75
CA ALA A 96 -6.92 -17.09 -6.55
C ALA A 96 -7.30 -15.63 -6.25
N PHE A 97 -6.37 -14.68 -6.45
CA PHE A 97 -6.68 -13.26 -6.30
C PHE A 97 -7.75 -12.83 -7.30
N ARG A 98 -7.59 -13.18 -8.58
CA ARG A 98 -8.53 -12.84 -9.65
C ARG A 98 -9.94 -13.36 -9.37
N ALA A 99 -10.06 -14.66 -9.08
CA ALA A 99 -11.36 -15.26 -8.73
C ALA A 99 -12.01 -14.62 -7.49
N SER A 100 -11.20 -14.23 -6.50
CA SER A 100 -11.67 -13.50 -5.32
C SER A 100 -12.11 -12.08 -5.68
N PHE A 101 -11.34 -11.36 -6.49
CA PHE A 101 -11.68 -10.00 -6.95
C PHE A 101 -12.97 -9.98 -7.77
N ASP A 102 -13.12 -10.90 -8.73
CA ASP A 102 -14.29 -11.01 -9.61
C ASP A 102 -15.57 -11.37 -8.85
N ALA A 103 -15.44 -11.99 -7.67
CA ALA A 103 -16.58 -12.28 -6.78
C ALA A 103 -17.09 -11.05 -6.00
N ARG A 104 -16.48 -9.87 -6.18
CA ARG A 104 -16.81 -8.63 -5.43
C ARG A 104 -17.14 -7.47 -6.39
N PRO A 105 -18.42 -7.32 -6.79
CA PRO A 105 -18.87 -6.29 -7.74
C PRO A 105 -18.35 -4.89 -7.46
N ARG A 106 -18.50 -4.42 -6.23
CA ARG A 106 -18.04 -3.08 -5.85
C ARG A 106 -16.56 -2.85 -6.15
N LEU A 107 -15.71 -3.87 -5.98
CA LEU A 107 -14.28 -3.73 -6.26
C LEU A 107 -14.01 -3.63 -7.76
N TYR A 108 -14.51 -4.58 -8.56
CA TYR A 108 -14.23 -4.58 -10.00
C TYR A 108 -14.98 -3.48 -10.76
N GLU A 109 -16.10 -2.97 -10.25
CA GLU A 109 -16.84 -1.82 -10.78
C GLU A 109 -16.17 -0.47 -10.47
N GLY A 110 -15.01 -0.49 -9.80
CA GLY A 110 -14.16 0.70 -9.60
C GLY A 110 -13.89 1.07 -8.14
N GLY A 111 -14.41 0.31 -7.17
CA GLY A 111 -14.10 0.49 -5.76
C GLY A 111 -12.64 0.20 -5.41
N LEU A 112 -11.95 -0.64 -6.21
CA LEU A 112 -10.50 -0.80 -6.19
C LEU A 112 -9.95 -0.63 -7.60
N ARG A 113 -9.08 0.37 -7.80
CA ARG A 113 -8.37 0.53 -9.07
C ARG A 113 -7.11 -0.32 -9.08
N LEU A 114 -7.03 -1.25 -10.03
CA LEU A 114 -5.85 -2.06 -10.29
C LEU A 114 -5.13 -1.52 -11.52
N ARG A 115 -3.81 -1.41 -11.44
CA ARG A 115 -2.97 -0.99 -12.56
C ARG A 115 -1.69 -1.82 -12.60
N GLN A 116 -1.25 -2.15 -13.82
CA GLN A 116 -0.09 -3.02 -14.03
C GLN A 116 1.05 -2.28 -14.72
N CYS A 117 2.28 -2.45 -14.22
CA CYS A 117 3.49 -2.06 -14.93
C CYS A 117 4.63 -3.00 -14.55
N ALA A 118 5.20 -3.71 -15.53
CA ALA A 118 6.24 -4.72 -15.31
C ALA A 118 7.49 -4.20 -14.58
N ARG A 119 7.72 -2.88 -14.59
CA ARG A 119 8.85 -2.22 -13.92
C ARG A 119 8.59 -1.88 -12.44
N VAL A 120 7.39 -2.11 -11.94
CA VAL A 120 7.05 -1.83 -10.54
C VAL A 120 7.70 -2.89 -9.65
N HIS A 121 8.58 -2.45 -8.76
CA HIS A 121 9.18 -3.36 -7.78
C HIS A 121 9.19 -2.77 -6.35
N LEU A 122 8.68 -1.57 -6.17
CA LEU A 122 8.50 -0.96 -4.85
C LEU A 122 7.37 -1.68 -4.10
N LYS A 123 7.58 -1.94 -2.80
CA LYS A 123 6.56 -2.45 -1.89
C LYS A 123 6.27 -1.37 -0.89
N VAL A 124 5.15 -0.73 -1.11
CA VAL A 124 4.73 0.46 -0.39
C VAL A 124 3.27 0.33 -0.05
N VAL A 125 2.91 0.79 1.14
CA VAL A 125 1.53 1.05 1.51
C VAL A 125 1.46 2.45 2.11
N VAL A 126 0.76 3.36 1.43
CA VAL A 126 0.43 4.68 1.95
C VAL A 126 -1.01 4.64 2.45
N ILE A 127 -1.22 5.06 3.69
CA ILE A 127 -2.52 4.98 4.38
C ILE A 127 -2.92 6.39 4.79
N ASP A 128 -4.06 6.85 4.29
CA ASP A 128 -4.68 8.15 4.55
C ASP A 128 -3.78 9.38 4.29
N GLY A 129 -2.66 9.20 3.57
CA GLY A 129 -1.62 10.21 3.41
C GLY A 129 -0.89 10.55 4.71
N ALA A 130 -0.96 9.69 5.73
CA ALA A 130 -0.46 9.97 7.08
C ALA A 130 0.43 8.85 7.65
N LEU A 131 0.43 7.66 7.05
CA LEU A 131 1.30 6.56 7.44
C LEU A 131 1.86 5.87 6.20
N LEU A 132 3.17 5.65 6.21
CA LEU A 132 3.92 4.99 5.15
C LEU A 132 4.52 3.69 5.67
N TYR A 133 4.21 2.59 4.99
CA TYR A 133 5.05 1.40 4.97
C TYR A 133 5.91 1.39 3.71
N LEU A 134 7.21 1.13 3.88
CA LEU A 134 8.17 0.90 2.79
C LEU A 134 9.04 -0.30 3.17
N GLY A 135 9.17 -1.29 2.29
CA GLY A 135 9.99 -2.46 2.62
C GLY A 135 10.11 -3.49 1.52
N SER A 136 10.42 -4.72 1.91
CA SER A 136 10.63 -5.85 1.01
C SER A 136 9.35 -6.65 0.73
N ALA A 137 8.37 -6.61 1.65
CA ALA A 137 7.23 -7.53 1.64
C ALA A 137 6.25 -7.28 0.49
N ASN A 138 6.10 -8.28 -0.39
CA ASN A 138 5.04 -8.27 -1.40
C ASN A 138 3.66 -8.49 -0.77
N TRP A 139 2.61 -7.96 -1.40
CA TRP A 139 1.20 -8.17 -1.01
C TRP A 139 0.73 -9.61 -1.23
N THR A 140 1.17 -10.49 -0.34
CA THR A 140 0.96 -11.93 -0.36
C THR A 140 0.89 -12.46 1.07
N GLY A 141 0.31 -13.64 1.26
CA GLY A 141 0.29 -14.27 2.59
C GLY A 141 1.69 -14.58 3.16
N ALA A 142 2.66 -14.90 2.31
CA ALA A 142 4.03 -15.19 2.75
C ALA A 142 4.81 -13.92 3.13
N GLY A 143 4.60 -12.81 2.39
CA GLY A 143 5.26 -11.54 2.67
C GLY A 143 4.67 -10.80 3.88
N LEU A 144 3.34 -10.73 3.99
CA LEU A 144 2.66 -9.94 5.04
C LEU A 144 2.30 -10.76 6.28
N GLY A 145 3.13 -11.74 6.63
CA GLY A 145 3.07 -12.45 7.91
C GLY A 145 1.84 -13.34 8.17
N ALA A 146 1.02 -13.65 7.14
CA ALA A 146 -0.20 -14.47 7.30
C ALA A 146 0.06 -15.99 7.17
N LYS A 147 1.29 -16.40 6.89
CA LYS A 147 1.73 -17.81 6.90
C LYS A 147 2.46 -18.12 8.22
N GLY A 148 2.45 -19.39 8.61
CA GLY A 148 3.20 -19.88 9.76
C GLY A 148 4.70 -19.61 9.63
N GLU A 149 5.40 -19.65 10.74
CA GLU A 149 6.83 -19.28 10.85
C GLU A 149 7.73 -19.95 9.83
N ASP A 150 7.58 -21.25 9.64
CA ASP A 150 8.43 -22.01 8.72
C ASP A 150 8.01 -21.88 7.24
N ARG A 151 7.00 -21.05 6.94
CA ARG A 151 6.42 -20.93 5.59
C ARG A 151 6.18 -19.48 5.15
N ARG A 152 6.52 -18.49 5.99
CA ARG A 152 6.51 -17.07 5.65
C ARG A 152 7.88 -16.65 5.09
N ASN A 153 7.92 -15.53 4.40
CA ASN A 153 9.17 -14.93 3.97
C ASN A 153 9.85 -14.24 5.16
N PHE A 154 11.16 -14.13 5.11
CA PHE A 154 11.91 -13.16 5.92
C PHE A 154 11.79 -11.79 5.26
N GLU A 155 11.17 -10.84 5.94
CA GLU A 155 10.86 -9.53 5.38
C GLU A 155 11.24 -8.42 6.37
N LEU A 156 11.76 -7.33 5.82
CA LEU A 156 12.12 -6.14 6.57
C LEU A 156 11.46 -4.92 5.92
N GLY A 157 10.95 -4.04 6.76
CA GLY A 157 10.45 -2.75 6.32
C GLY A 157 10.54 -1.69 7.40
N LEU A 158 10.14 -0.50 7.03
CA LEU A 158 9.96 0.63 7.90
C LEU A 158 8.51 1.10 7.86
N LEU A 159 8.01 1.49 9.03
CA LEU A 159 6.80 2.28 9.21
C LEU A 159 7.19 3.67 9.68
N THR A 160 6.57 4.69 9.09
CA THR A 160 6.84 6.08 9.42
C THR A 160 5.64 6.97 9.13
N ASP A 161 5.51 8.01 9.92
CA ASP A 161 4.56 9.12 9.78
C ASP A 161 5.29 10.43 9.42
N ASP A 162 6.50 10.32 8.87
CA ASP A 162 7.31 11.45 8.47
C ASP A 162 6.82 12.05 7.15
N ASP A 163 6.44 13.33 7.20
CA ASP A 163 5.80 14.05 6.08
C ASP A 163 6.69 14.09 4.82
N ALA A 164 7.99 14.34 4.97
CA ALA A 164 8.89 14.44 3.82
C ALA A 164 9.06 13.09 3.09
N MET A 165 9.11 11.97 3.84
CA MET A 165 9.11 10.63 3.24
C MET A 165 7.77 10.30 2.58
N LEU A 166 6.66 10.68 3.22
CA LEU A 166 5.32 10.51 2.67
C LEU A 166 5.17 11.27 1.35
N ASP A 167 5.59 12.52 1.28
CA ASP A 167 5.51 13.35 0.08
C ASP A 167 6.33 12.77 -1.06
N GLU A 168 7.58 12.37 -0.80
CA GLU A 168 8.46 11.79 -1.80
C GLU A 168 7.92 10.47 -2.35
N VAL A 169 7.49 9.57 -1.46
CA VAL A 169 6.96 8.26 -1.87
C VAL A 169 5.62 8.40 -2.58
N GLN A 170 4.73 9.29 -2.13
CA GLN A 170 3.46 9.57 -2.81
C GLN A 170 3.69 10.18 -4.19
N ALA A 171 4.63 11.13 -4.31
CA ALA A 171 4.98 11.72 -5.61
C ALA A 171 5.52 10.65 -6.58
N ARG A 172 6.39 9.77 -6.09
CA ARG A 172 6.91 8.65 -6.91
C ARG A 172 5.81 7.68 -7.30
N PHE A 173 4.96 7.29 -6.35
CA PHE A 173 3.82 6.41 -6.61
C PHE A 173 2.89 7.02 -7.66
N ASP A 174 2.51 8.30 -7.50
CA ASP A 174 1.53 8.94 -8.37
C ASP A 174 2.11 9.21 -9.78
N ALA A 175 3.41 9.53 -9.89
CA ALA A 175 4.09 9.63 -11.17
C ALA A 175 4.05 8.31 -11.94
N LEU A 176 4.33 7.19 -11.27
CA LEU A 176 4.21 5.84 -11.85
C LEU A 176 2.75 5.54 -12.20
N TRP A 177 1.83 5.78 -11.25
CA TRP A 177 0.41 5.57 -11.42
C TRP A 177 -0.09 6.26 -12.70
N ARG A 178 0.16 7.56 -12.87
CA ARG A 178 -0.24 8.33 -14.06
C ARG A 178 0.46 7.91 -15.35
N GLY A 179 1.44 7.02 -15.29
CA GLY A 179 2.20 6.58 -16.47
C GLY A 179 3.20 7.62 -16.97
N THR A 180 3.71 8.49 -16.09
CA THR A 180 4.68 9.55 -16.46
C THR A 180 5.91 8.97 -17.17
N GLU A 181 6.31 7.75 -16.80
CA GLU A 181 7.46 7.03 -17.36
C GLU A 181 7.15 6.27 -18.67
N CYS A 182 5.87 6.16 -19.06
CA CYS A 182 5.43 5.23 -20.10
C CYS A 182 5.84 5.66 -21.51
N ALA A 183 5.85 6.96 -21.82
CA ALA A 183 6.13 7.47 -23.15
C ALA A 183 7.55 7.10 -23.66
N ARG A 184 8.52 6.99 -22.75
CA ARG A 184 9.93 6.66 -23.07
C ARG A 184 10.32 5.24 -22.60
N CYS A 185 9.37 4.45 -22.13
CA CYS A 185 9.65 3.13 -21.58
C CYS A 185 10.02 2.14 -22.68
N ARG A 186 11.21 1.53 -22.61
CA ARG A 186 11.66 0.52 -23.58
C ARG A 186 10.89 -0.80 -23.50
N LEU A 187 10.22 -1.07 -22.38
CA LEU A 187 9.34 -2.24 -22.20
C LEU A 187 7.88 -1.94 -22.55
N ARG A 188 7.59 -0.79 -23.16
CA ARG A 188 6.20 -0.36 -23.46
C ARG A 188 5.46 -1.39 -24.31
N SER A 189 6.13 -1.97 -25.31
CA SER A 189 5.54 -2.99 -26.20
C SER A 189 5.16 -4.29 -25.49
N GLU A 190 5.71 -4.55 -24.29
CA GLU A 190 5.37 -5.71 -23.46
C GLU A 190 4.18 -5.43 -22.53
N CYS A 191 3.73 -4.17 -22.44
CA CYS A 191 2.61 -3.79 -21.59
C CYS A 191 1.29 -4.07 -22.31
N GLU A 192 0.44 -4.92 -21.71
CA GLU A 192 -0.93 -5.16 -22.20
C GLU A 192 -1.76 -3.87 -22.24
N ALA A 193 -1.65 -3.05 -21.18
CA ALA A 193 -2.30 -1.75 -21.08
C ALA A 193 -1.34 -0.72 -20.46
N PRO A 194 -0.57 0.03 -21.29
CA PRO A 194 0.28 1.11 -20.81
C PRO A 194 -0.49 2.11 -19.93
N LEU A 195 0.13 2.53 -18.82
CA LEU A 195 -0.54 3.35 -17.81
C LEU A 195 -0.96 4.72 -18.36
N ASP A 196 -0.22 5.32 -19.27
CA ASP A 196 -0.60 6.60 -19.86
C ASP A 196 -1.85 6.54 -20.78
N LEU A 197 -2.30 5.34 -21.16
CA LEU A 197 -3.48 5.13 -22.01
C LEU A 197 -4.78 4.90 -21.22
N ASP A 198 -4.71 4.28 -20.03
CA ASP A 198 -5.88 4.10 -19.15
C ASP A 198 -6.10 5.35 -18.30
N GLN A 199 -6.58 6.42 -18.93
CA GLN A 199 -6.96 7.68 -18.27
C GLN A 199 -8.43 7.68 -17.83
N ARG A 200 -8.96 6.55 -17.37
CA ARG A 200 -10.24 6.55 -16.65
C ARG A 200 -10.14 7.64 -15.56
N PRO A 201 -10.98 8.69 -15.61
CA PRO A 201 -10.80 9.84 -14.74
C PRO A 201 -10.69 9.38 -13.29
N ALA A 202 -9.74 9.94 -12.54
CA ALA A 202 -9.80 9.92 -11.07
C ALA A 202 -11.23 10.25 -10.66
N ALA A 203 -11.81 9.55 -9.69
CA ALA A 203 -13.20 9.74 -9.31
C ALA A 203 -13.39 11.25 -9.07
N LYS A 204 -14.04 11.93 -10.02
CA LYS A 204 -14.04 13.37 -10.06
C LYS A 204 -15.04 13.82 -9.02
N GLY A 205 -14.51 14.28 -7.90
CA GLY A 205 -15.14 15.31 -7.09
C GLY A 205 -15.52 14.90 -5.68
N PRO A 206 -15.72 15.91 -4.81
CA PRO A 206 -16.37 15.69 -3.53
C PRO A 206 -17.75 15.13 -3.85
N VAL A 207 -18.21 14.12 -3.10
CA VAL A 207 -19.63 13.79 -3.08
C VAL A 207 -20.32 15.11 -2.79
N VAL A 208 -21.07 15.61 -3.78
CA VAL A 208 -21.93 16.77 -3.61
C VAL A 208 -22.74 16.49 -2.37
N ARG A 209 -22.41 17.18 -1.27
CA ARG A 209 -23.30 17.28 -0.14
C ARG A 209 -24.50 18.04 -0.67
N MET A 210 -25.59 17.33 -0.96
CA MET A 210 -26.90 17.94 -0.76
C MET A 210 -27.02 18.19 0.74
N ARG A 211 -26.66 19.40 1.16
CA ARG A 211 -26.95 19.97 2.48
C ARG A 211 -27.43 21.40 2.18
N LEU A 212 -28.57 21.88 2.70
CA LEU A 212 -29.25 21.66 3.99
C LEU A 212 -30.73 22.11 3.91
N ALA A 213 -31.71 21.35 4.46
CA ALA A 213 -32.41 21.55 5.76
C ALA A 213 -33.78 22.26 5.61
N PRO A 214 -34.71 22.25 6.60
CA PRO A 214 -34.76 21.54 7.89
C PRO A 214 -36.00 20.63 8.04
N ARG A 215 -36.03 19.90 9.17
CA ARG A 215 -37.21 19.18 9.67
C ARG A 215 -38.34 20.16 10.02
N SER A 216 -39.56 19.89 9.55
CA SER A 216 -40.78 20.28 10.26
C SER A 216 -41.38 19.05 10.94
N ARG A 217 -41.37 19.07 12.28
CA ARG A 217 -42.24 18.22 13.12
C ARG A 217 -43.59 18.94 13.29
N GLY A 218 -44.68 18.17 13.32
CA GLY A 218 -46.02 18.60 13.78
C GLY A 218 -47.11 17.87 12.98
N ARG A 219 -47.55 16.66 13.33
CA ARG A 219 -48.59 16.26 14.32
C ARG A 219 -50.00 16.82 14.05
N LEU A 220 -50.95 15.89 13.86
CA LEU A 220 -52.32 15.75 14.45
C LEU A 220 -53.53 15.79 13.50
N GLY A 221 -54.45 14.84 13.76
CA GLY A 221 -55.86 14.80 13.35
C GLY A 221 -56.06 14.24 11.94
N SER A 222 -56.91 13.23 11.69
CA SER A 222 -58.04 12.65 12.45
C SER A 222 -58.26 11.22 11.93
#